data_AF-A0A922Z023-F1
#
_entry.id   AF-A0A922Z023-F1
#
_cell.length_a   1.000
_cell.length_b   1.000
_cell.length_c   1.000
_cell.angle_alpha   90.00
_cell.angle_beta   90.00
_cell.angle_gamma   90.00
#
_symmetry.space_group_name_H-M   'P 1'
#
loop_
_entity.id
_entity.type
_entity.pdbx_description
1 polymer ?
#
loop_
_entity_poly.entity_id
_entity_poly.type
_entity_poly.pdbx_seq_one_letter_code
_entity_poly.pdbx_strand_id
1 'polypeptide(L)'
;MTISTQGMQLRSGSRLASDLVELLSSMRFAISLLTVICIASVIGTVVKQHEPQNNYVNQFGPFWADVFASAGLFSVYSAWWFLGILAFLVISTSLCIARNTPKILVDFKAYKENIREQSLKAFPHRAESGLDEKPEAAANRIGQTLLG
;
A
#
# COMPACT_ATOMS: atom_id res chain seq x y z
N MET A 1 26.08 -37.85 2.82
CA MET A 1 26.59 -36.59 2.24
C MET A 1 25.52 -35.53 2.47
N THR A 2 25.77 -34.62 3.42
CA THR A 2 24.78 -33.63 3.87
C THR A 2 24.95 -32.36 3.04
N ILE A 3 23.98 -32.05 2.20
CA ILE A 3 23.98 -30.83 1.37
C ILE A 3 23.65 -29.66 2.29
N SER A 4 24.70 -28.99 2.76
CA SER A 4 24.63 -27.70 3.45
C SER A 4 24.26 -26.63 2.44
N THR A 5 22.97 -26.34 2.31
CA THR A 5 22.49 -25.18 1.55
C THR A 5 22.75 -23.92 2.37
N GLN A 6 23.94 -23.33 2.22
CA GLN A 6 24.16 -21.92 2.53
C GLN A 6 23.55 -21.07 1.41
N GLY A 7 22.24 -20.83 1.51
CA GLY A 7 21.52 -19.94 0.61
C GLY A 7 21.56 -18.49 1.10
N MET A 8 22.43 -17.69 0.48
CA MET A 8 22.35 -16.22 0.33
C MET A 8 21.88 -15.39 1.55
N GLN A 9 22.82 -14.98 2.38
CA GLN A 9 22.67 -13.77 3.21
C GLN A 9 22.85 -12.54 2.31
N LEU A 10 21.76 -11.88 1.92
CA LEU A 10 21.80 -10.58 1.25
C LEU A 10 22.43 -9.56 2.21
N ARG A 11 23.65 -9.16 1.89
CA ARG A 11 24.50 -8.28 2.67
C ARG A 11 24.07 -6.81 2.46
N SER A 12 24.00 -6.07 3.56
CA SER A 12 24.42 -4.67 3.68
C SER A 12 23.51 -3.56 3.10
N GLY A 13 22.42 -3.27 3.81
CA GLY A 13 21.94 -1.88 4.00
C GLY A 13 22.21 -1.47 5.44
N SER A 14 22.52 -0.20 5.72
CA SER A 14 22.83 0.28 7.08
C SER A 14 21.70 -0.14 8.05
N ARG A 15 22.04 -0.83 9.13
CA ARG A 15 21.06 -1.37 10.10
C ARG A 15 20.09 -0.28 10.57
N LEU A 16 20.61 0.94 10.79
CA LEU A 16 19.83 2.12 11.12
C LEU A 16 18.84 2.53 10.03
N ALA A 17 19.20 2.45 8.75
CA ALA A 17 18.26 2.72 7.68
C ALA A 17 17.19 1.62 7.62
N SER A 18 17.56 0.34 7.76
CA SER A 18 16.57 -0.75 7.81
C SER A 18 15.60 -0.59 8.98
N ASP A 19 16.09 -0.24 10.18
CA ASP A 19 15.26 -0.07 11.37
C ASP A 19 14.35 1.17 11.25
N LEU A 20 14.88 2.31 10.79
CA LEU A 20 14.08 3.50 10.50
C LEU A 20 13.05 3.23 9.41
N VAL A 21 13.43 2.50 8.37
CA VAL A 21 12.55 2.08 7.29
C VAL A 21 11.48 1.12 7.80
N GLU A 22 11.77 0.24 8.75
CA GLU A 22 10.80 -0.67 9.35
C GLU A 22 9.79 0.06 10.23
N LEU A 23 10.25 1.04 11.03
CA LEU A 23 9.37 1.91 11.81
C LEU A 23 8.52 2.82 10.92
N LEU A 24 9.10 3.44 9.88
CA LEU A 24 8.41 4.33 8.95
C LEU A 24 7.49 3.60 7.96
N SER A 25 7.77 2.32 7.66
CA SER A 25 6.98 1.46 6.78
C SER A 25 5.85 0.72 7.51
N SER A 26 5.63 0.97 8.80
CA SER A 26 4.50 0.39 9.52
C SER A 26 3.18 0.91 8.93
N MET A 27 2.31 0.02 8.45
CA MET A 27 0.99 0.39 7.91
C MET A 27 0.19 1.29 8.86
N ARG A 28 0.32 1.04 10.17
CA ARG A 28 -0.41 1.77 11.21
C ARG A 28 0.06 3.22 11.32
N PHE A 29 1.33 3.47 11.05
CA PHE A 29 1.91 4.80 11.07
C PHE A 29 1.38 5.67 9.93
N ALA A 30 1.42 5.14 8.70
CA ALA A 30 0.86 5.81 7.53
C ALA A 30 -0.64 6.12 7.70
N ILE A 31 -1.42 5.17 8.26
CA ILE A 31 -2.84 5.38 8.54
C ILE A 31 -3.04 6.52 9.55
N SER A 32 -2.29 6.54 10.66
CA SER A 32 -2.39 7.62 11.65
C SER A 32 -2.01 9.00 11.09
N LEU A 33 -1.06 9.04 10.16
CA LEU A 33 -0.63 10.29 9.55
C LEU A 33 -1.67 10.81 8.55
N LEU A 34 -2.27 9.90 7.78
CA LEU A 34 -3.37 10.20 6.88
C LEU A 34 -4.59 10.75 7.64
N THR A 35 -4.95 10.16 8.79
CA THR A 35 -6.09 10.66 9.59
C THR A 35 -5.86 12.07 10.11
N VAL A 36 -4.64 12.39 10.56
CA VAL A 36 -4.27 13.76 10.98
C VAL A 36 -4.40 14.75 9.82
N ILE A 37 -3.93 14.38 8.63
CA ILE A 37 -4.05 15.21 7.42
C ILE A 37 -5.52 15.41 7.04
N CYS A 38 -6.35 14.37 7.15
CA CYS A 38 -7.79 14.48 6.90
C CYS A 38 -8.46 15.49 7.85
N ILE A 39 -8.15 15.43 9.15
CA ILE A 39 -8.68 16.40 10.12
C ILE A 39 -8.23 17.82 9.77
N ALA A 40 -6.94 18.01 9.48
CA ALA A 40 -6.40 19.30 9.04
C ALA A 40 -7.10 19.84 7.79
N SER A 41 -7.38 18.96 6.81
CA SER A 41 -8.11 19.33 5.60
C SER A 41 -9.54 19.78 5.88
N VAL A 42 -10.26 19.10 6.78
CA VAL A 42 -11.62 19.52 7.17
C VAL A 42 -11.59 20.92 7.78
N ILE A 43 -10.65 21.20 8.69
CA ILE A 43 -10.52 22.53 9.28
C ILE A 43 -10.19 23.59 8.20
N GLY A 44 -9.27 23.27 7.28
CA GLY A 44 -8.92 24.15 6.16
C GLY A 44 -10.04 24.40 5.15
N THR A 45 -11.09 23.56 5.13
CA THR A 45 -12.31 23.80 4.34
C THR A 45 -13.34 24.68 5.07
N VAL A 46 -13.36 24.64 6.40
CA VAL A 46 -14.27 25.47 7.23
C VAL A 46 -13.76 26.91 7.30
N VAL A 47 -12.45 27.10 7.42
CA VAL A 47 -11.81 28.41 7.39
C VAL A 47 -11.65 28.84 5.92
N LYS A 48 -12.46 29.80 5.46
CA LYS A 48 -12.27 30.38 4.12
C LYS A 48 -10.85 30.88 3.97
N GLN A 49 -10.20 30.68 2.83
CA GLN A 49 -8.81 31.10 2.62
C GLN A 49 -8.76 32.50 2.03
N HIS A 50 -7.70 33.27 2.35
CA HIS A 50 -7.42 34.59 1.76
C HIS A 50 -8.50 35.68 1.97
N GLU A 51 -9.34 35.59 3.00
CA GLU A 51 -10.29 36.67 3.34
C GLU A 51 -9.63 37.77 4.19
N PRO A 52 -10.18 39.00 4.23
CA PRO A 52 -9.70 40.03 5.14
C PRO A 52 -9.95 39.65 6.60
N GLN A 53 -8.96 39.89 7.48
CA GLN A 53 -9.00 39.54 8.92
C GLN A 53 -10.30 39.98 9.63
N ASN A 54 -10.84 41.14 9.26
CA ASN A 54 -12.09 41.66 9.83
C ASN A 54 -13.28 40.71 9.63
N ASN A 55 -13.33 39.95 8.52
CA ASN A 55 -14.43 39.02 8.25
C ASN A 55 -14.30 37.72 9.08
N TYR A 56 -13.08 37.33 9.45
CA TYR A 56 -12.87 36.19 10.37
C TYR A 56 -13.23 36.56 11.81
N VAL A 57 -12.87 37.76 12.26
CA VAL A 57 -13.25 38.24 13.60
C VAL A 57 -14.77 38.34 13.73
N ASN A 58 -15.47 38.77 12.66
CA ASN A 58 -16.94 38.84 12.66
C ASN A 58 -17.63 37.47 12.62
N GLN A 59 -17.05 36.43 12.00
CA GLN A 59 -17.67 35.09 11.91
C GLN A 59 -17.27 34.15 13.07
N PHE A 60 -16.02 34.21 13.54
CA PHE A 60 -15.48 33.28 14.54
C PHE A 60 -15.20 33.94 15.90
N GLY A 61 -15.24 35.28 15.98
CA GLY A 61 -14.85 36.04 17.16
C GLY A 61 -13.33 36.30 17.23
N PRO A 62 -12.89 37.28 18.05
CA PRO A 62 -11.49 37.72 18.11
C PRO A 62 -10.51 36.63 18.60
N PHE A 63 -10.92 35.80 19.56
CA PHE A 63 -10.07 34.74 20.11
C PHE A 63 -9.70 33.66 19.07
N TRP A 64 -10.70 33.14 18.33
CA TRP A 64 -10.48 32.10 17.34
C TRP A 64 -9.73 32.63 16.10
N ALA A 65 -9.98 33.87 15.71
CA ALA A 65 -9.26 34.52 14.61
C ALA A 65 -7.75 34.62 14.89
N ASP A 66 -7.34 34.99 16.10
CA ASP A 66 -5.93 35.04 16.51
C ASP A 66 -5.29 33.65 16.60
N VAL A 67 -6.02 32.64 17.08
CA VAL A 67 -5.54 31.25 17.12
C VAL A 67 -5.31 30.72 15.70
N PHE A 68 -6.25 30.94 14.77
CA PHE A 68 -6.10 30.55 13.38
C PHE A 68 -4.99 31.33 12.66
N ALA A 69 -4.81 32.61 12.99
CA ALA A 69 -3.70 33.42 12.50
C ALA A 69 -2.34 32.85 12.96
N SER A 70 -2.21 32.59 14.26
CA SER A 70 -0.98 32.09 14.89
C SER A 70 -0.60 30.69 14.41
N ALA A 71 -1.60 29.83 14.17
CA ALA A 71 -1.38 28.49 13.64
C ALA A 71 -1.25 28.44 12.10
N GLY A 72 -1.37 29.57 11.39
CA GLY A 72 -1.21 29.67 9.94
C GLY A 72 -2.37 29.11 9.12
N LEU A 73 -3.57 29.00 9.71
CA LEU A 73 -4.74 28.37 9.07
C LEU A 73 -5.37 29.17 7.93
N PHE A 74 -5.04 30.45 7.77
CA PHE A 74 -5.46 31.21 6.58
C PHE A 74 -4.80 30.70 5.28
N SER A 75 -3.73 29.92 5.42
CA SER A 75 -2.95 29.33 4.33
C SER A 75 -2.46 27.93 4.72
N VAL A 76 -3.39 27.03 5.03
CA VAL A 76 -3.06 25.63 5.44
C VAL A 76 -2.12 24.95 4.44
N TYR A 77 -2.33 25.13 3.14
CA TYR A 77 -1.52 24.48 2.10
C TYR A 77 -0.06 24.94 2.07
N SER A 78 0.25 26.15 2.55
CA SER A 78 1.62 26.67 2.65
C SER A 78 2.17 26.62 4.08
N ALA A 79 1.39 26.14 5.05
CA ALA A 79 1.83 26.10 6.44
C ALA A 79 2.96 25.08 6.61
N TRP A 80 4.06 25.50 7.25
CA TRP A 80 5.26 24.66 7.41
C TRP A 80 4.97 23.33 8.11
N TRP A 81 4.11 23.34 9.13
CA TRP A 81 3.72 22.13 9.85
C TRP A 81 2.92 21.16 8.97
N PHE A 82 2.07 21.67 8.08
CA PHE A 82 1.26 20.86 7.16
C PHE A 82 2.13 20.26 6.05
N LEU A 83 3.05 21.04 5.48
CA LEU A 83 4.03 20.54 4.52
C LEU A 83 4.95 19.48 5.14
N GLY A 84 5.34 19.66 6.40
CA GLY A 84 6.13 18.69 7.15
C GLY A 84 5.43 17.33 7.25
N ILE A 85 4.16 17.30 7.67
CA ILE A 85 3.40 16.04 7.77
C ILE A 85 3.13 15.43 6.39
N LEU A 86 2.87 16.24 5.35
CA LEU A 86 2.67 15.76 3.98
C LEU A 86 3.94 15.14 3.40
N ALA A 87 5.08 15.82 3.53
CA ALA A 87 6.37 15.31 3.08
C ALA A 87 6.69 13.98 3.77
N PHE A 88 6.43 13.93 5.07
CA PHE A 88 6.64 12.73 5.85
C PHE A 88 5.71 11.57 5.47
N LEU A 89 4.44 11.86 5.14
CA LEU A 89 3.50 10.88 4.56
C LEU A 89 4.04 10.33 3.24
N VAL A 90 4.46 11.22 2.33
CA VAL A 90 4.98 10.84 1.01
C VAL A 90 6.22 9.96 1.17
N ILE A 91 7.12 10.28 2.10
CA ILE A 91 8.28 9.45 2.41
C ILE A 91 7.85 8.06 2.90
N SER A 92 6.95 7.97 3.89
CA SER A 92 6.44 6.69 4.40
C SER A 92 5.77 5.84 3.32
N THR A 93 4.91 6.43 2.48
CA THR A 93 4.25 5.71 1.37
C THR A 93 5.26 5.28 0.31
N SER A 94 6.22 6.13 -0.04
CA SER A 94 7.25 5.81 -1.02
C SER A 94 8.14 4.65 -0.54
N LEU A 95 8.51 4.63 0.73
CA LEU A 95 9.23 3.51 1.34
C LEU A 95 8.41 2.21 1.32
N CYS A 96 7.12 2.29 1.68
CA CYS A 96 6.19 1.15 1.61
C CYS A 96 6.14 0.55 0.20
N ILE A 97 6.03 1.40 -0.83
CA ILE A 97 6.01 0.96 -2.23
C ILE A 97 7.37 0.36 -2.62
N ALA A 98 8.48 1.09 -2.41
CA ALA A 98 9.81 0.64 -2.82
C ALA A 98 10.20 -0.74 -2.27
N ARG A 99 9.77 -1.07 -1.03
CA ARG A 99 10.03 -2.39 -0.43
C ARG A 99 9.08 -3.49 -0.91
N ASN A 100 7.81 -3.16 -1.11
CA ASN A 100 6.77 -4.16 -1.38
C ASN A 100 6.60 -4.46 -2.89
N THR A 101 6.86 -3.48 -3.75
CA THR A 101 6.79 -3.60 -5.22
C THR A 101 7.65 -4.72 -5.80
N PRO A 102 8.93 -4.96 -5.41
CA PRO A 102 9.71 -6.04 -6.00
C PRO A 102 9.14 -7.43 -5.68
N LYS A 103 8.60 -7.62 -4.47
CA LYS A 103 7.96 -8.89 -4.07
C LYS A 103 6.70 -9.13 -4.91
N ILE A 104 5.86 -8.10 -5.04
CA ILE A 104 4.66 -8.13 -5.87
C ILE A 104 5.00 -8.41 -7.34
N LEU A 105 6.02 -7.77 -7.91
CA LEU A 105 6.45 -8.00 -9.29
C LEU A 105 6.96 -9.44 -9.53
N VAL A 106 7.66 -10.02 -8.56
CA VAL A 106 8.08 -11.42 -8.62
C VAL A 106 6.86 -12.34 -8.57
N ASP A 107 5.89 -12.08 -7.70
CA ASP A 107 4.64 -12.88 -7.63
C ASP A 107 3.82 -12.77 -8.92
N PHE A 108 3.72 -11.58 -9.52
CA PHE A 108 3.09 -11.40 -10.83
C PHE A 108 3.86 -12.08 -11.97
N LYS A 109 5.19 -12.09 -11.91
CA LYS A 109 6.03 -12.80 -12.90
C LYS A 109 6.02 -14.33 -12.68
N ALA A 110 5.77 -14.77 -11.45
CA ALA A 110 5.56 -16.16 -11.06
C ALA A 110 4.10 -16.61 -11.24
N TYR A 111 3.20 -15.73 -11.69
CA TYR A 111 1.92 -16.10 -12.29
C TYR A 111 2.18 -16.74 -13.66
N LYS A 112 2.87 -17.88 -13.63
CA LYS A 112 3.29 -18.66 -14.77
C LYS A 112 2.58 -20.01 -14.65
N GLU A 113 1.41 -20.09 -15.26
CA GLU A 113 0.91 -21.29 -15.97
C GLU A 113 0.92 -22.63 -15.22
N ASN A 114 0.92 -22.62 -13.89
CA ASN A 114 0.80 -23.81 -13.07
C ASN A 114 -0.26 -23.54 -12.02
N ILE A 115 -1.53 -23.56 -12.45
CA ILE A 115 -2.58 -24.04 -11.56
C ILE A 115 -2.14 -25.46 -11.20
N ARG A 116 -1.40 -25.57 -10.10
CA ARG A 116 -0.93 -26.81 -9.52
C ARG A 116 -2.18 -27.69 -9.43
N GLU A 117 -2.13 -28.89 -9.96
CA GLU A 117 -3.19 -29.90 -9.88
C GLU A 117 -3.81 -30.05 -8.49
N GLN A 118 -3.06 -29.68 -7.45
CA GLN A 118 -3.50 -29.57 -6.06
C GLN A 118 -4.53 -28.44 -5.78
N SER A 119 -4.50 -27.32 -6.51
CA SER A 119 -5.52 -26.27 -6.48
C SER A 119 -6.80 -26.70 -7.19
N LEU A 120 -6.70 -27.52 -8.25
CA LEU A 120 -7.87 -28.14 -8.89
C LEU A 120 -8.57 -29.12 -7.93
N LYS A 121 -7.80 -29.82 -7.08
CA LYS A 121 -8.34 -30.68 -6.01
C LYS A 121 -9.06 -29.91 -4.89
N ALA A 122 -8.79 -28.61 -4.74
CA ALA A 122 -9.41 -27.75 -3.73
C ALA A 122 -10.73 -27.11 -4.20
N PHE A 123 -11.12 -27.25 -5.48
CA PHE A 123 -12.42 -26.80 -5.94
C PHE A 123 -13.54 -27.72 -5.42
N PRO A 124 -14.66 -27.16 -4.97
CA PRO A 124 -15.80 -27.93 -4.45
C PRO A 124 -16.50 -28.77 -5.52
N HIS A 125 -16.29 -28.48 -6.80
CA HIS A 125 -16.78 -29.30 -7.92
C HIS A 125 -15.60 -29.93 -8.65
N ARG A 126 -15.20 -31.11 -8.17
CA ARG A 126 -14.14 -31.93 -8.77
C ARG A 126 -14.68 -33.32 -9.09
N ALA A 127 -14.27 -33.88 -10.22
CA ALA A 127 -14.50 -35.28 -10.57
C ALA A 127 -13.15 -35.88 -11.00
N GLU A 128 -12.76 -36.98 -10.39
CA GLU A 128 -11.55 -37.74 -10.73
C GLU A 128 -12.01 -39.13 -11.20
N SER A 129 -11.57 -39.54 -12.39
CA SER A 129 -11.91 -40.84 -12.97
C SER A 129 -10.65 -41.47 -13.54
N GLY A 130 -10.44 -42.75 -13.26
CA GLY A 130 -9.34 -43.51 -13.84
C GLY A 130 -9.64 -43.81 -15.30
N LEU A 131 -8.72 -43.45 -16.19
CA LEU A 131 -8.78 -43.79 -17.60
C LEU A 131 -7.76 -44.89 -17.87
N ASP A 132 -8.20 -45.97 -18.48
CA ASP A 132 -7.37 -47.15 -18.80
C ASP A 132 -6.51 -46.93 -20.07
N GLU A 133 -6.27 -45.67 -20.42
CA GLU A 133 -5.63 -45.25 -21.67
C GLU A 133 -4.36 -44.45 -21.39
N LYS A 134 -3.44 -44.47 -22.35
CA LYS A 134 -2.21 -43.66 -22.28
C LYS A 134 -2.57 -42.17 -22.23
N PRO A 135 -1.88 -41.36 -21.40
CA PRO A 135 -2.26 -39.97 -21.09
C PRO A 135 -2.38 -39.07 -22.33
N GLU A 136 -1.55 -39.32 -23.36
CA GLU A 136 -1.57 -38.55 -24.62
C GLU A 136 -2.82 -38.83 -25.47
N ALA A 137 -3.33 -40.07 -25.46
CA ALA A 137 -4.53 -40.45 -26.20
C ALA A 137 -5.80 -39.89 -25.53
N ALA A 138 -5.86 -39.95 -24.20
CA ALA A 138 -6.94 -39.39 -23.41
C ALA A 138 -7.03 -37.86 -23.56
N ALA A 139 -5.88 -37.15 -23.54
CA ALA A 139 -5.83 -35.70 -23.70
C ALA A 139 -6.35 -35.24 -25.06
N ASN A 140 -5.96 -35.93 -26.14
CA ASN A 140 -6.43 -35.61 -27.50
C ASN A 140 -7.93 -35.87 -27.66
N ARG A 141 -8.46 -36.97 -27.11
CA ARG A 141 -9.90 -37.25 -27.17
C ARG A 141 -10.71 -36.20 -26.41
N ILE A 142 -10.31 -35.90 -25.17
CA ILE A 142 -11.03 -34.94 -24.32
C ILE A 142 -10.95 -33.53 -24.92
N GLY A 143 -9.77 -33.14 -25.45
CA GLY A 143 -9.59 -31.86 -26.14
C GLY A 143 -10.51 -31.72 -27.35
N GLN A 144 -10.70 -32.77 -28.15
CA GLN A 144 -11.63 -32.75 -29.27
C GLN A 144 -13.11 -32.68 -28.83
N THR A 145 -13.48 -33.32 -27.72
CA THR A 145 -14.86 -33.23 -27.19
C THR A 145 -15.20 -31.89 -26.54
N LEU A 146 -14.21 -31.12 -26.09
CA LEU A 146 -14.41 -29.79 -25.48
C LEU A 146 -14.42 -28.66 -26.51
N LEU A 147 -14.00 -28.93 -27.75
CA LEU A 147 -13.97 -27.96 -28.86
C LEU A 147 -15.25 -27.98 -29.72
N GLY A 148 -16.21 -28.88 -29.43
CA GLY A 148 -17.54 -28.93 -30.04
C GLY A 148 -18.60 -28.41 -29.09
#